data_AF-A0A923E9S8-F1
#
_entry.id   AF-A0A923E9S8-F1
#
_cell.length_a   1.000
_cell.length_b   1.000
_cell.length_c   1.000
_cell.angle_alpha   90.00
_cell.angle_beta   90.00
_cell.angle_gamma   90.00
#
_symmetry.space_group_name_H-M   'P 1'
#
loop_
_entity.id
_entity.type
_entity.pdbx_description
1 polymer ?
#
loop_
_entity_poly.entity_id
_entity_poly.type
_entity_poly.pdbx_seq_one_letter_code
_entity_poly.pdbx_strand_id
1 'polypeptide(L)'
;MLKNKSLYIKLSLTTGIFFSLCSYAKAAEINKEIDDIHKTWNIKFNQEVNYDAETKREITIKDSNGNILETEINLKDGKTITVSSPKEGYKVGEIYTLNIGGKVRSKELKLIKAPRSYTFKIKEKISNPDTVDYKHKEIVNTTIDTTINSIEKKGIETEWESIALLKAGRIIPDTYIKKIEGDLKNSNGVLAQPTDYERMILGLPAAKADPTNVAGYNLLEKVYNNEDLESQGINAYVYGLIALDSKSYDVPDSVMWTRKKLVEAILDNRTKDKGWDFAGIKADPDMTGMALIALAPYKNEAEVKKAIDEGVKKLSDLQTENAAFSCYDLENCESICQVIMGLCANGIDPTEDRFVKNKKTMIDALMTFKTADGGFSHIRKSKKDSKATEQAVLALQAYKNLKENKSVKIY
;
A
#
# COMPACT_ATOMS: atom_id res chain seq x y z
N MET A 1 53.74 -29.39 -59.56
CA MET A 1 52.72 -28.33 -59.76
C MET A 1 51.54 -28.61 -58.84
N LEU A 2 51.38 -27.74 -57.84
CA LEU A 2 50.18 -27.40 -57.05
C LEU A 2 49.31 -28.50 -56.42
N LYS A 3 49.53 -28.68 -55.10
CA LYS A 3 48.61 -29.24 -54.10
C LYS A 3 47.32 -28.42 -54.06
N ASN A 4 46.15 -29.02 -54.25
CA ASN A 4 44.87 -28.37 -54.01
C ASN A 4 44.37 -28.72 -52.59
N LYS A 5 44.43 -27.73 -51.70
CA LYS A 5 43.97 -27.81 -50.30
C LYS A 5 42.44 -27.80 -50.25
N SER A 6 41.88 -28.64 -49.38
CA SER A 6 40.47 -28.64 -49.04
C SER A 6 40.06 -27.32 -48.40
N LEU A 7 38.93 -26.76 -48.81
CA LEU A 7 38.25 -25.70 -48.07
C LEU A 7 36.79 -26.11 -47.87
N TYR A 8 36.53 -26.79 -46.75
CA TYR A 8 35.18 -26.99 -46.23
C TYR A 8 34.68 -25.65 -45.69
N ILE A 9 33.85 -24.95 -46.46
CA ILE A 9 33.10 -23.80 -45.96
C ILE A 9 31.92 -24.35 -45.16
N LYS A 10 32.03 -24.35 -43.82
CA LYS A 10 30.89 -24.53 -42.92
C LYS A 10 29.94 -23.34 -43.11
N LEU A 11 28.85 -23.57 -43.84
CA LEU A 11 27.72 -22.64 -43.90
C LEU A 11 26.98 -22.72 -42.55
N SER A 12 27.41 -21.90 -41.59
CA SER A 12 26.67 -21.71 -40.34
C SER A 12 25.41 -20.90 -40.65
N LEU A 13 24.28 -21.58 -40.78
CA LEU A 13 22.95 -20.96 -40.84
C LEU A 13 22.64 -20.41 -39.43
N THR A 14 23.15 -19.22 -39.10
CA THR A 14 22.66 -18.49 -37.93
C THR A 14 21.30 -17.91 -38.26
N THR A 15 20.25 -18.68 -37.97
CA THR A 15 18.91 -18.14 -37.72
C THR A 15 18.99 -17.21 -36.53
N GLY A 16 19.38 -15.96 -36.78
CA GLY A 16 19.19 -14.86 -35.86
C GLY A 16 17.70 -14.63 -35.73
N ILE A 17 17.06 -15.32 -34.80
CA ILE A 17 15.77 -14.91 -34.27
C ILE A 17 16.04 -13.56 -33.59
N PHE A 18 15.86 -12.47 -34.34
CA PHE A 18 15.73 -11.15 -33.78
C PHE A 18 14.45 -11.19 -32.93
N PHE A 19 14.58 -11.58 -31.67
CA PHE A 19 13.61 -11.20 -30.66
C PHE A 19 13.66 -9.67 -30.61
N SER A 20 12.79 -9.05 -31.40
CA SER A 20 12.36 -7.69 -31.16
C SER A 20 11.90 -7.67 -29.70
N LEU A 21 12.73 -7.10 -28.84
CA LEU A 21 12.34 -6.64 -27.52
C LEU A 21 11.27 -5.55 -27.75
N CYS A 22 10.04 -5.99 -28.02
CA CYS A 22 8.88 -5.15 -27.83
C CYS A 22 8.77 -4.93 -26.33
N SER A 23 9.41 -3.87 -25.85
CA SER A 23 9.09 -3.26 -24.58
C SER A 23 7.62 -2.86 -24.62
N TYR A 24 6.78 -3.67 -23.98
CA TYR A 24 5.38 -3.34 -23.81
C TYR A 24 5.26 -2.27 -22.74
N ALA A 25 4.43 -1.26 -22.98
CA ALA A 25 3.91 -0.45 -21.88
C ALA A 25 3.06 -1.36 -20.98
N LYS A 26 3.66 -1.83 -19.88
CA LYS A 26 2.95 -2.31 -18.69
C LYS A 26 2.10 -1.13 -18.19
N ALA A 27 0.83 -1.38 -17.91
CA ALA A 27 0.08 -0.46 -17.07
C ALA A 27 0.68 -0.62 -15.67
N ALA A 28 1.45 0.36 -15.22
CA ALA A 28 1.54 0.59 -13.78
C ALA A 28 0.10 0.76 -13.29
N GLU A 29 -0.27 0.13 -12.17
CA GLU A 29 -1.50 0.52 -11.49
C GLU A 29 -1.38 2.01 -11.14
N ILE A 30 -2.04 2.85 -11.92
CA ILE A 30 -2.15 4.27 -11.64
C ILE A 30 -3.47 4.42 -10.86
N ASN A 31 -3.35 4.97 -9.65
CA ASN A 31 -4.39 5.22 -8.64
C ASN A 31 -5.84 5.30 -9.16
N LYS A 32 -6.73 4.50 -8.55
CA LYS A 32 -8.18 4.44 -8.82
C LYS A 32 -8.94 5.74 -8.49
N GLU A 33 -8.28 6.73 -7.91
CA GLU A 33 -8.90 7.96 -7.42
C GLU A 33 -8.05 9.21 -7.73
N ILE A 34 -8.68 10.26 -8.25
CA ILE A 34 -8.06 11.51 -8.73
C ILE A 34 -8.59 12.67 -7.87
N ASP A 35 -7.71 13.58 -7.46
CA ASP A 35 -8.00 14.75 -6.61
C ASP A 35 -8.16 16.07 -7.41
N ASP A 36 -7.91 16.02 -8.71
CA ASP A 36 -8.04 17.14 -9.64
C ASP A 36 -9.23 16.95 -10.59
N ILE A 37 -10.27 17.76 -10.40
CA ILE A 37 -11.46 17.79 -11.27
C ILE A 37 -11.15 18.24 -12.70
N HIS A 38 -9.99 18.87 -12.93
CA HIS A 38 -9.54 19.31 -14.25
C HIS A 38 -8.41 18.43 -14.83
N LYS A 39 -8.23 17.22 -14.28
CA LYS A 39 -7.17 16.30 -14.67
C LYS A 39 -7.08 16.14 -16.19
N THR A 40 -5.89 16.45 -16.71
CA THR A 40 -5.50 16.17 -18.10
C THR A 40 -4.79 14.82 -18.19
N TRP A 41 -5.22 13.98 -19.13
CA TRP A 41 -4.61 12.69 -19.44
C TRP A 41 -3.49 12.84 -20.45
N ASN A 42 -2.39 12.11 -20.27
CA ASN A 42 -1.28 12.07 -21.22
C ASN A 42 -1.10 10.62 -21.69
N ILE A 43 -1.42 10.36 -22.95
CA ILE A 43 -1.35 9.04 -23.57
C ILE A 43 -0.11 9.01 -24.45
N LYS A 44 0.95 8.36 -23.98
CA LYS A 44 2.22 8.24 -24.70
C LYS A 44 2.26 6.95 -25.52
N PHE A 45 2.55 7.09 -26.80
CA PHE A 45 2.71 5.98 -27.74
C PHE A 45 4.19 5.71 -27.99
N ASN A 46 4.52 4.47 -28.34
CA ASN A 46 5.89 4.05 -28.65
C ASN A 46 6.37 4.53 -30.04
N GLN A 47 5.44 4.93 -30.91
CA GLN A 47 5.66 5.42 -32.27
C GLN A 47 4.90 6.71 -32.50
N GLU A 48 5.23 7.44 -33.56
CA GLU A 48 4.47 8.62 -33.96
C GLU A 48 3.04 8.22 -34.34
N VAL A 49 2.07 8.96 -33.80
CA VAL A 49 0.65 8.66 -33.93
C VAL A 49 0.08 9.43 -35.10
N ASN A 50 -0.79 8.78 -35.87
CA ASN A 50 -1.57 9.46 -36.88
C ASN A 50 -2.69 10.26 -36.18
N TYR A 51 -2.66 11.58 -36.28
CA TYR A 51 -3.59 12.46 -35.56
C TYR A 51 -4.73 12.94 -36.46
N ASP A 52 -5.58 12.00 -36.84
CA ASP A 52 -6.72 12.20 -37.72
C ASP A 52 -8.07 12.12 -36.99
N ALA A 53 -9.17 12.30 -37.74
CA ALA A 53 -10.51 12.25 -37.19
C ALA A 53 -10.87 10.85 -36.64
N GLU A 54 -10.27 9.77 -37.15
CA GLU A 54 -10.51 8.42 -36.62
C GLU A 54 -9.87 8.28 -35.23
N THR A 55 -8.61 8.68 -35.08
CA THR A 55 -7.90 8.65 -33.80
C THR A 55 -8.58 9.49 -32.73
N LYS A 56 -9.10 10.68 -33.11
CA LYS A 56 -9.88 11.52 -32.19
C LYS A 56 -11.20 10.87 -31.74
N ARG A 57 -11.84 10.06 -32.58
CA ARG A 57 -13.08 9.35 -32.21
C ARG A 57 -12.83 8.14 -31.32
N GLU A 58 -11.68 7.50 -31.45
CA GLU A 58 -11.35 6.29 -30.68
C GLU A 58 -10.86 6.62 -29.26
N ILE A 59 -10.44 7.86 -29.00
CA ILE A 59 -10.01 8.31 -27.67
C ILE A 59 -11.14 9.11 -27.03
N THR A 60 -11.78 8.57 -25.99
CA THR A 60 -12.96 9.18 -25.35
C THR A 60 -12.93 9.03 -23.85
N ILE A 61 -13.58 9.95 -23.13
CA ILE A 61 -13.92 9.76 -21.72
C ILE A 61 -15.43 9.54 -21.62
N LYS A 62 -15.84 8.53 -20.86
CA LYS A 62 -17.25 8.22 -20.62
C LYS A 62 -17.60 8.35 -19.15
N ASP A 63 -18.82 8.77 -18.85
CA ASP A 63 -19.39 8.73 -17.50
C ASP A 63 -19.88 7.32 -17.12
N SER A 64 -20.40 7.19 -15.90
CA SER A 64 -20.93 5.94 -15.36
C SER A 64 -22.15 5.38 -16.12
N ASN A 65 -22.86 6.22 -16.88
CA ASN A 65 -23.98 5.84 -17.72
C ASN A 65 -23.53 5.51 -19.17
N GLY A 66 -22.24 5.62 -19.47
CA GLY A 66 -21.67 5.37 -20.79
C GLY A 66 -21.74 6.56 -21.75
N ASN A 67 -22.17 7.75 -21.31
CA ASN A 67 -22.21 8.95 -22.13
C ASN A 67 -20.79 9.47 -22.37
N ILE A 68 -20.48 9.85 -23.61
CA ILE A 68 -19.19 10.45 -23.96
C ILE A 68 -19.18 11.91 -23.51
N LEU A 69 -18.15 12.29 -22.76
CA LEU A 69 -17.94 13.66 -22.32
C LEU A 69 -17.26 14.49 -23.40
N GLU A 70 -17.59 15.78 -23.46
CA GLU A 70 -16.91 16.73 -24.33
C GLU A 70 -15.53 17.04 -23.76
N THR A 71 -14.47 16.65 -24.48
CA THR A 71 -13.07 16.83 -24.09
C THR A 71 -12.24 17.32 -25.27
N GLU A 72 -11.23 18.13 -25.00
CA GLU A 72 -10.26 18.55 -26.01
C GLU A 72 -9.13 17.54 -26.11
N ILE A 73 -8.85 17.09 -27.34
CA ILE A 73 -7.75 16.17 -27.63
C ILE A 73 -6.70 16.94 -28.40
N ASN A 74 -5.43 16.81 -28.02
CA ASN A 74 -4.31 17.47 -28.68
C ASN A 74 -3.13 16.52 -28.87
N LEU A 75 -2.40 16.67 -29.98
CA LEU A 75 -1.13 15.96 -30.22
C LEU A 75 0.03 16.82 -29.74
N LYS A 76 0.86 16.26 -28.86
CA LYS A 76 2.13 16.80 -28.41
C LYS A 76 3.24 15.89 -28.92
N ASP A 77 4.38 16.49 -29.30
CA ASP A 77 5.65 15.81 -29.66
C ASP A 77 5.58 14.67 -30.70
N GLY A 78 4.48 14.55 -31.44
CA GLY A 78 4.25 13.49 -32.41
C GLY A 78 3.89 12.13 -31.80
N LYS A 79 4.14 11.90 -30.51
CA LYS A 79 3.95 10.59 -29.84
C LYS A 79 3.04 10.64 -28.63
N THR A 80 2.59 11.82 -28.21
CA THR A 80 1.77 11.98 -27.00
C THR A 80 0.44 12.64 -27.33
N ILE A 81 -0.67 11.98 -27.00
CA ILE A 81 -2.00 12.59 -27.07
C ILE A 81 -2.39 13.07 -25.67
N THR A 82 -2.76 14.34 -25.54
CA THR A 82 -3.35 14.88 -24.32
C THR A 82 -4.86 14.95 -24.45
N VAL A 83 -5.58 14.51 -23.42
CA VAL A 83 -7.03 14.63 -23.33
C VAL A 83 -7.37 15.50 -22.13
N SER A 84 -7.98 16.66 -22.37
CA SER A 84 -8.39 17.56 -21.31
C SER A 84 -9.61 17.01 -20.55
N SER A 85 -9.86 17.58 -19.39
CA SER A 85 -11.13 17.42 -18.70
C SER A 85 -12.27 18.13 -19.46
N PRO A 86 -13.54 17.78 -19.16
CA PRO A 86 -14.67 18.61 -19.56
C PRO A 86 -14.53 20.03 -19.02
N LYS A 87 -15.12 21.02 -19.71
CA LYS A 87 -15.02 22.44 -19.32
C LYS A 87 -15.48 22.69 -17.88
N GLU A 88 -16.52 21.99 -17.43
CA GLU A 88 -17.06 22.08 -16.07
C GLU A 88 -16.26 21.25 -15.05
N GLY A 89 -15.28 20.49 -15.51
CA GLY A 89 -14.56 19.49 -14.72
C GLY A 89 -15.35 18.19 -14.55
N TYR A 90 -14.68 17.19 -13.99
CA TYR A 90 -15.30 15.94 -13.59
C TYR A 90 -16.08 16.12 -12.28
N LYS A 91 -17.22 15.44 -12.15
CA LYS A 91 -18.00 15.45 -10.91
C LYS A 91 -17.37 14.55 -9.85
N VAL A 92 -17.30 15.11 -8.65
CA VAL A 92 -16.85 14.45 -7.43
C VAL A 92 -17.72 13.22 -7.13
N GLY A 93 -17.09 12.10 -6.74
CA GLY A 93 -17.78 10.87 -6.38
C GLY A 93 -18.24 10.01 -7.57
N GLU A 94 -18.24 10.55 -8.78
CA GLU A 94 -18.65 9.85 -10.00
C GLU A 94 -17.50 9.05 -10.61
N ILE A 95 -17.85 7.94 -11.28
CA ILE A 95 -16.92 7.04 -11.96
C ILE A 95 -16.90 7.37 -13.45
N TYR A 96 -15.71 7.43 -14.02
CA TYR A 96 -15.45 7.71 -15.42
C TYR A 96 -14.54 6.67 -16.05
N THR A 97 -14.58 6.53 -17.37
CA THR A 97 -13.71 5.63 -18.12
C THR A 97 -13.05 6.35 -19.30
N LEU A 98 -11.72 6.44 -19.30
CA LEU A 98 -10.92 6.80 -20.46
C LEU A 98 -10.78 5.57 -21.37
N ASN A 99 -11.17 5.70 -22.64
CA ASN A 99 -11.09 4.66 -23.65
C ASN A 99 -10.09 5.04 -24.74
N ILE A 100 -9.32 4.07 -25.20
CA ILE A 100 -8.42 4.12 -26.35
C ILE A 100 -8.82 2.95 -27.25
N GLY A 101 -9.59 3.25 -28.29
CA GLY A 101 -10.14 2.25 -29.18
C GLY A 101 -9.12 1.64 -30.14
N GLY A 102 -9.46 0.46 -30.66
CA GLY A 102 -8.54 -0.38 -31.43
C GLY A 102 -8.15 0.20 -32.80
N LYS A 103 -8.85 1.24 -33.29
CA LYS A 103 -8.56 1.84 -34.60
C LYS A 103 -7.56 2.99 -34.55
N VAL A 104 -6.99 3.31 -33.39
CA VAL A 104 -5.86 4.23 -33.29
C VAL A 104 -4.65 3.66 -34.05
N ARG A 105 -3.97 4.50 -34.85
CA ARG A 105 -2.87 4.08 -35.72
C ARG A 105 -1.63 4.94 -35.56
N SER A 106 -0.47 4.38 -35.87
CA SER A 106 0.75 5.16 -36.10
C SER A 106 0.70 5.93 -37.43
N LYS A 107 1.61 6.87 -37.65
CA LYS A 107 1.78 7.53 -38.96
C LYS A 107 2.07 6.55 -40.11
N GLU A 108 2.63 5.38 -39.80
CA GLU A 108 2.83 4.27 -40.74
C GLU A 108 1.59 3.39 -40.90
N LEU A 109 0.43 3.82 -40.41
CA LEU A 109 -0.87 3.14 -40.49
C LEU A 109 -0.95 1.81 -39.73
N LYS A 110 -0.01 1.53 -38.82
CA LYS A 110 -0.04 0.35 -37.94
C LYS A 110 -1.01 0.58 -36.79
N LEU A 111 -1.96 -0.35 -36.60
CA LEU A 111 -2.91 -0.30 -35.50
C LEU A 111 -2.22 -0.51 -34.15
N ILE A 112 -2.83 0.02 -33.09
CA ILE A 112 -2.47 -0.40 -31.73
C ILE A 112 -2.75 -1.89 -31.54
N LYS A 113 -1.94 -2.56 -30.71
CA LYS A 113 -2.02 -4.02 -30.50
C LYS A 113 -3.38 -4.49 -29.95
N ALA A 114 -3.99 -3.69 -29.09
CA ALA A 114 -5.29 -3.95 -28.51
C ALA A 114 -5.88 -2.63 -27.97
N PRO A 115 -7.23 -2.47 -27.98
CA PRO A 115 -7.88 -1.36 -27.29
C PRO A 115 -7.56 -1.38 -25.79
N ARG A 116 -7.62 -0.21 -25.16
CA ARG A 116 -7.38 -0.03 -23.72
C ARG A 116 -8.48 0.83 -23.10
N SER A 117 -8.86 0.50 -21.88
CA SER A 117 -9.80 1.29 -21.07
C SER A 117 -9.24 1.47 -19.67
N TYR A 118 -9.49 2.63 -19.08
CA TYR A 118 -9.02 2.98 -17.75
C TYR A 118 -10.13 3.68 -16.96
N THR A 119 -10.48 3.12 -15.81
CA THR A 119 -11.57 3.62 -14.95
C THR A 119 -11.01 4.43 -13.79
N PHE A 120 -11.62 5.58 -13.50
CA PHE A 120 -11.22 6.48 -12.41
C PHE A 120 -12.42 7.11 -11.70
N LYS A 121 -12.21 7.54 -10.46
CA LYS A 121 -13.18 8.28 -9.65
C LYS A 121 -12.57 9.58 -9.14
N ILE A 122 -13.36 10.65 -9.09
CA ILE A 122 -12.92 11.91 -8.47
C ILE A 122 -13.17 11.88 -6.96
N LYS A 123 -12.15 12.20 -6.17
CA LYS A 123 -12.28 12.31 -4.71
C LYS A 123 -13.09 13.52 -4.32
N GLU A 124 -13.86 13.41 -3.24
CA GLU A 124 -14.29 14.59 -2.50
C GLU A 124 -13.03 15.32 -2.00
N LYS A 125 -12.84 16.54 -2.51
CA LYS A 125 -11.85 17.44 -1.93
C LYS A 125 -12.42 17.88 -0.59
N ILE A 126 -12.00 17.22 0.49
CA ILE A 126 -12.40 17.59 1.84
C ILE A 126 -12.05 19.06 2.05
N SER A 127 -13.07 19.86 2.29
CA SER A 127 -12.93 21.22 2.80
C SER A 127 -12.19 21.14 4.12
N ASN A 128 -10.93 21.55 4.11
CA ASN A 128 -10.00 21.69 5.25
C ASN A 128 -10.16 20.65 6.39
N PRO A 129 -9.25 19.66 6.50
CA PRO A 129 -9.30 18.60 7.54
C PRO A 129 -9.52 19.11 8.97
N ASP A 130 -9.08 20.34 9.25
CA ASP A 130 -9.23 21.01 10.53
C ASP A 130 -10.69 21.27 10.94
N THR A 131 -11.66 21.18 10.02
CA THR A 131 -13.08 21.49 10.29
C THR A 131 -13.96 20.28 10.64
N VAL A 132 -13.51 19.04 10.40
CA VAL A 132 -14.30 17.84 10.73
C VAL A 132 -14.22 17.59 12.22
N ASP A 133 -15.32 17.79 12.95
CA ASP A 133 -15.41 17.42 14.37
C ASP A 133 -15.73 15.93 14.51
N TYR A 134 -15.03 15.26 15.42
CA TYR A 134 -15.25 13.84 15.70
C TYR A 134 -14.88 13.53 17.14
N LYS A 135 -15.50 12.47 17.68
CA LYS A 135 -15.27 12.04 19.06
C LYS A 135 -13.78 11.84 19.31
N HIS A 136 -13.26 12.48 20.35
CA HIS A 136 -11.85 12.46 20.76
C HIS A 136 -10.87 13.25 19.87
N LYS A 137 -11.34 14.13 18.98
CA LYS A 137 -10.46 14.90 18.09
C LYS A 137 -9.32 15.63 18.81
N GLU A 138 -9.64 16.38 19.85
CA GLU A 138 -8.63 17.16 20.60
C GLU A 138 -7.56 16.23 21.21
N ILE A 139 -7.97 15.24 21.99
CA ILE A 139 -7.03 14.31 22.64
C ILE A 139 -6.23 13.49 21.63
N VAL A 140 -6.83 13.08 20.50
CA VAL A 140 -6.13 12.40 19.40
C VAL A 140 -5.05 13.31 18.82
N ASN A 141 -5.40 14.54 18.46
CA ASN A 141 -4.47 15.50 17.87
C ASN A 141 -3.33 15.85 18.82
N THR A 142 -3.65 16.23 20.06
CA THR A 142 -2.65 16.57 21.07
C THR A 142 -1.72 15.39 21.37
N THR A 143 -2.24 14.16 21.39
CA THR A 143 -1.42 12.97 21.63
C THR A 143 -0.47 12.72 20.47
N ILE A 144 -0.97 12.73 19.22
CA ILE A 144 -0.12 12.59 18.02
C ILE A 144 0.97 13.66 18.02
N ASP A 145 0.62 14.94 18.17
CA ASP A 145 1.57 16.04 18.11
C ASP A 145 2.63 15.94 19.21
N THR A 146 2.24 15.61 20.44
CA THR A 146 3.17 15.46 21.57
C THR A 146 4.16 14.34 21.32
N THR A 147 3.69 13.18 20.84
CA THR A 147 4.57 12.05 20.59
C THR A 147 5.50 12.31 19.40
N ILE A 148 4.98 12.87 18.31
CA ILE A 148 5.78 13.25 17.13
C ILE A 148 6.89 14.23 17.52
N ASN A 149 6.58 15.28 18.27
CA ASN A 149 7.57 16.23 18.76
C ASN A 149 8.61 15.58 19.68
N SER A 150 8.23 14.55 20.44
CA SER A 150 9.19 13.77 21.26
C SER A 150 10.14 12.94 20.41
N ILE A 151 9.64 12.32 19.33
CA ILE A 151 10.47 11.55 18.38
C ILE A 151 11.46 12.48 17.68
N GLU A 152 11.01 13.66 17.21
CA GLU A 152 11.88 14.64 16.57
C GLU A 152 13.03 15.10 17.48
N LYS A 153 12.76 15.30 18.77
CA LYS A 153 13.78 15.72 19.75
C LYS A 153 14.80 14.63 20.06
N LYS A 154 14.37 13.36 20.15
CA LYS A 154 15.26 12.25 20.52
C LYS A 154 15.99 11.64 19.31
N GLY A 155 15.43 11.78 18.11
CA GLY A 155 15.86 11.08 16.91
C GLY A 155 15.06 9.80 16.65
N ILE A 156 15.21 9.27 15.44
CA ILE A 156 14.53 8.07 14.97
C ILE A 156 15.37 6.84 15.35
N GLU A 157 14.78 5.93 16.11
CA GLU A 157 15.41 4.69 16.56
C GLU A 157 14.80 3.46 15.88
N THR A 158 13.55 3.54 15.43
CA THR A 158 12.80 2.43 14.82
C THR A 158 12.17 2.80 13.48
N GLU A 159 11.79 1.81 12.68
CA GLU A 159 11.04 2.00 11.44
C GLU A 159 9.64 2.54 11.70
N TRP A 160 9.02 2.22 12.83
CA TRP A 160 7.69 2.72 13.18
C TRP A 160 7.70 4.22 13.47
N GLU A 161 8.76 4.73 14.09
CA GLU A 161 8.96 6.16 14.31
C GLU A 161 9.14 6.92 13.00
N SER A 162 9.87 6.35 12.03
CA SER A 162 10.02 6.98 10.71
C SER A 162 8.70 7.03 9.94
N ILE A 163 7.89 5.97 10.01
CA ILE A 163 6.55 5.92 9.41
C ILE A 163 5.61 6.93 10.09
N ALA A 164 5.63 7.02 11.42
CA ALA A 164 4.82 7.97 12.17
C ALA A 164 5.15 9.42 11.79
N LEU A 165 6.44 9.78 11.74
CA LEU A 165 6.91 11.09 11.29
C LEU A 165 6.50 11.41 9.85
N LEU A 166 6.68 10.46 8.92
CA LEU A 166 6.27 10.64 7.53
C LEU A 166 4.78 10.93 7.41
N LYS A 167 3.93 10.18 8.13
CA LYS A 167 2.48 10.38 8.13
C LYS A 167 2.06 11.71 8.76
N ALA A 168 2.82 12.19 9.75
CA ALA A 168 2.66 13.53 10.32
C ALA A 168 3.21 14.64 9.41
N GLY A 169 3.68 14.32 8.19
CA GLY A 169 4.22 15.28 7.24
C GLY A 169 5.56 15.87 7.66
N ARG A 170 6.31 15.20 8.54
CA ARG A 170 7.62 15.64 9.01
C ARG A 170 8.73 15.16 8.09
N ILE A 171 9.85 15.90 8.13
CA ILE A 171 11.07 15.56 7.40
C ILE A 171 11.84 14.53 8.22
N ILE A 172 12.19 13.42 7.59
CA ILE A 172 13.03 12.37 8.18
C ILE A 172 14.50 12.80 8.08
N PRO A 173 15.26 12.82 9.20
CA PRO A 173 16.67 13.16 9.15
C PRO A 173 17.50 12.16 8.34
N ASP A 174 18.48 12.67 7.59
CA ASP A 174 19.42 11.85 6.80
C ASP A 174 20.20 10.83 7.64
N THR A 175 20.29 11.03 8.96
CA THR A 175 20.93 10.08 9.87
C THR A 175 20.24 8.71 9.87
N TYR A 176 18.92 8.68 9.67
CA TYR A 176 18.15 7.44 9.63
C TYR A 176 18.51 6.60 8.40
N ILE A 177 18.57 7.21 7.21
CA ILE A 177 18.95 6.46 5.99
C ILE A 177 20.41 6.02 6.04
N LYS A 178 21.32 6.85 6.56
CA LYS A 178 22.73 6.47 6.75
C LYS A 178 22.90 5.28 7.70
N LYS A 179 22.06 5.20 8.74
CA LYS A 179 22.02 4.02 9.63
C LYS A 179 21.62 2.77 8.85
N ILE A 180 20.52 2.82 8.10
CA ILE A 180 20.05 1.69 7.28
C ILE A 180 21.14 1.25 6.27
N GLU A 181 21.73 2.20 5.55
CA GLU A 181 22.81 1.89 4.59
C GLU A 181 24.03 1.27 5.27
N GLY A 182 24.38 1.72 6.47
CA GLY A 182 25.44 1.16 7.29
C GLY A 182 25.13 -0.27 7.74
N ASP A 183 23.92 -0.50 8.26
CA ASP A 183 23.45 -1.81 8.70
C ASP A 183 23.47 -2.82 7.54
N LEU A 184 23.04 -2.41 6.34
CA LEU A 184 23.10 -3.24 5.12
C LEU A 184 24.53 -3.52 4.64
N LYS A 185 25.42 -2.52 4.67
CA LYS A 185 26.83 -2.73 4.30
C LYS A 185 27.53 -3.67 5.27
N ASN A 186 27.31 -3.50 6.57
CA ASN A 186 27.94 -4.33 7.62
C ASN A 186 27.46 -5.78 7.57
N SER A 187 26.22 -6.01 7.12
CA SER A 187 25.61 -7.34 7.00
C SER A 187 25.73 -7.95 5.60
N ASN A 188 26.41 -7.28 4.65
CA ASN A 188 26.41 -7.66 3.24
C ASN A 188 25.00 -7.89 2.65
N GLY A 189 24.01 -7.11 3.12
CA GLY A 189 22.60 -7.24 2.71
C GLY A 189 21.89 -8.50 3.23
N VAL A 190 22.48 -9.22 4.20
CA VAL A 190 21.90 -10.42 4.81
C VAL A 190 21.35 -10.08 6.20
N LEU A 191 20.02 -10.02 6.32
CA LEU A 191 19.34 -9.76 7.59
C LEU A 191 18.91 -11.09 8.23
N ALA A 192 18.72 -11.08 9.55
CA ALA A 192 18.52 -12.29 10.34
C ALA A 192 17.14 -12.91 10.11
N GLN A 193 16.12 -12.08 9.92
CA GLN A 193 14.74 -12.52 9.82
C GLN A 193 14.09 -11.99 8.54
N PRO A 194 13.16 -12.75 7.90
CA PRO A 194 12.36 -12.25 6.80
C PRO A 194 11.70 -10.89 7.10
N THR A 195 11.16 -10.74 8.31
CA THR A 195 10.52 -9.51 8.79
C THR A 195 11.47 -8.34 8.98
N ASP A 196 12.78 -8.54 9.02
CA ASP A 196 13.74 -7.43 9.04
C ASP A 196 13.77 -6.72 7.67
N TYR A 197 13.75 -7.49 6.57
CA TYR A 197 13.68 -6.93 5.22
C TYR A 197 12.39 -6.15 5.02
N GLU A 198 11.27 -6.77 5.42
CA GLU A 198 9.93 -6.25 5.20
C GLU A 198 9.72 -4.95 5.99
N ARG A 199 10.08 -4.92 7.28
CA ARG A 199 9.99 -3.71 8.10
C ARG A 199 10.92 -2.60 7.59
N MET A 200 12.14 -2.94 7.17
CA MET A 200 13.06 -1.97 6.59
C MET A 200 12.45 -1.32 5.33
N ILE A 201 11.82 -2.09 4.45
CA ILE A 201 11.09 -1.56 3.28
C ILE A 201 10.01 -0.55 3.66
N LEU A 202 9.28 -0.77 4.76
CA LEU A 202 8.23 0.16 5.22
C LEU A 202 8.80 1.51 5.69
N GLY A 203 10.01 1.53 6.24
CA GLY A 203 10.69 2.75 6.68
C GLY A 203 11.34 3.57 5.55
N LEU A 204 11.69 2.94 4.43
CA LEU A 204 12.42 3.60 3.33
C LEU A 204 11.68 4.73 2.61
N PRO A 205 10.35 4.65 2.36
CA PRO A 205 9.59 5.78 1.82
C PRO A 205 9.71 7.06 2.63
N ALA A 206 9.86 6.95 3.94
CA ALA A 206 10.03 8.07 4.84
C ALA A 206 11.33 8.84 4.52
N ALA A 207 12.37 8.12 4.12
CA ALA A 207 13.65 8.66 3.70
C ALA A 207 13.76 8.95 2.18
N LYS A 208 12.67 8.81 1.41
CA LYS A 208 12.67 8.90 -0.06
C LYS A 208 13.69 7.96 -0.74
N ALA A 209 14.02 6.84 -0.10
CA ALA A 209 14.94 5.84 -0.62
C ALA A 209 14.19 4.79 -1.45
N ASP A 210 14.86 4.29 -2.51
CA ASP A 210 14.34 3.25 -3.39
C ASP A 210 14.73 1.86 -2.84
N PRO A 211 13.78 1.02 -2.39
CA PRO A 211 14.09 -0.30 -1.84
C PRO A 211 14.70 -1.28 -2.84
N THR A 212 14.69 -0.97 -4.15
CA THR A 212 15.37 -1.79 -5.16
C THR A 212 16.89 -1.54 -5.20
N ASN A 213 17.36 -0.45 -4.58
CA ASN A 213 18.77 -0.09 -4.55
C ASN A 213 19.12 0.76 -3.32
N VAL A 214 19.16 0.14 -2.15
CA VAL A 214 19.68 0.78 -0.92
C VAL A 214 21.04 0.20 -0.61
N ALA A 215 22.07 1.06 -0.60
CA ALA A 215 23.45 0.64 -0.41
C ALA A 215 23.94 -0.46 -1.40
N GLY A 216 23.34 -0.55 -2.59
CA GLY A 216 23.65 -1.58 -3.60
C GLY A 216 22.83 -2.87 -3.46
N TYR A 217 21.84 -2.92 -2.56
CA TYR A 217 21.00 -4.09 -2.32
C TYR A 217 19.55 -3.84 -2.74
N ASN A 218 18.93 -4.86 -3.35
CA ASN A 218 17.52 -4.90 -3.66
C ASN A 218 16.75 -5.62 -2.55
N LEU A 219 16.13 -4.86 -1.64
CA LEU A 219 15.40 -5.43 -0.51
C LEU A 219 14.08 -6.06 -0.94
N LEU A 220 13.43 -5.56 -1.99
CA LEU A 220 12.21 -6.19 -2.51
C LEU A 220 12.51 -7.62 -2.99
N GLU A 221 13.64 -7.81 -3.66
CA GLU A 221 14.11 -9.15 -4.07
C GLU A 221 14.34 -10.08 -2.89
N LYS A 222 14.87 -9.54 -1.78
CA LYS A 222 15.04 -10.29 -0.52
C LYS A 222 13.72 -10.67 0.16
N VAL A 223 12.58 -10.12 -0.28
CA VAL A 223 11.24 -10.55 0.16
C VAL A 223 10.65 -11.54 -0.83
N TYR A 224 10.51 -11.16 -2.11
CA TYR A 224 9.79 -12.01 -3.07
C TYR A 224 10.56 -13.27 -3.49
N ASN A 225 11.88 -13.32 -3.27
CA ASN A 225 12.73 -14.50 -3.45
C ASN A 225 13.33 -14.99 -2.12
N ASN A 226 12.63 -14.80 -0.99
CA ASN A 226 13.09 -15.36 0.29
C ASN A 226 12.70 -16.84 0.42
N GLU A 227 13.68 -17.73 0.45
CA GLU A 227 13.45 -19.18 0.68
C GLU A 227 12.99 -19.47 2.11
N ASP A 228 13.38 -18.63 3.06
CA ASP A 228 13.11 -18.78 4.49
C ASP A 228 11.87 -17.99 4.95
N LEU A 229 11.06 -17.42 4.04
CA LEU A 229 9.91 -16.59 4.40
C LEU A 229 8.96 -17.33 5.36
N GLU A 230 8.72 -18.62 5.12
CA GLU A 230 7.82 -19.46 5.91
C GLU A 230 8.32 -19.71 7.34
N SER A 231 9.61 -19.48 7.62
CA SER A 231 10.21 -19.76 8.93
C SER A 231 9.58 -18.99 10.09
N GLN A 232 8.95 -17.85 9.80
CA GLN A 232 8.18 -17.05 10.78
C GLN A 232 6.66 -17.16 10.61
N GLY A 233 6.22 -18.07 9.75
CA GLY A 233 4.81 -18.33 9.45
C GLY A 233 4.07 -17.07 9.02
N ILE A 234 2.84 -16.93 9.52
CA ILE A 234 1.92 -15.85 9.16
C ILE A 234 2.51 -14.46 9.32
N ASN A 235 3.38 -14.23 10.30
CA ASN A 235 3.91 -12.91 10.57
C ASN A 235 4.75 -12.38 9.40
N ALA A 236 5.58 -13.22 8.79
CA ALA A 236 6.33 -12.85 7.58
C ALA A 236 5.41 -12.72 6.36
N TYR A 237 4.37 -13.55 6.21
CA TYR A 237 3.44 -13.37 5.09
C TYR A 237 2.71 -12.03 5.14
N VAL A 238 2.28 -11.63 6.33
CA VAL A 238 1.61 -10.36 6.59
C VAL A 238 2.53 -9.18 6.30
N TYR A 239 3.73 -9.16 6.89
CA TYR A 239 4.67 -8.07 6.66
C TYR A 239 5.19 -8.04 5.23
N GLY A 240 5.45 -9.19 4.62
CA GLY A 240 5.80 -9.33 3.20
C GLY A 240 4.75 -8.72 2.28
N LEU A 241 3.48 -9.04 2.48
CA LEU A 241 2.39 -8.47 1.68
C LEU A 241 2.30 -6.95 1.87
N ILE A 242 2.34 -6.48 3.13
CA ILE A 242 2.31 -5.04 3.46
C ILE A 242 3.51 -4.31 2.83
N ALA A 243 4.72 -4.88 2.89
CA ALA A 243 5.93 -4.31 2.31
C ALA A 243 5.80 -4.11 0.81
N LEU A 244 5.39 -5.15 0.08
CA LEU A 244 5.19 -5.09 -1.36
C LEU A 244 4.08 -4.08 -1.74
N ASP A 245 3.01 -3.99 -0.95
CA ASP A 245 1.87 -3.12 -1.24
C ASP A 245 2.05 -1.67 -0.78
N SER A 246 2.97 -1.37 0.15
CA SER A 246 3.18 -0.04 0.73
C SER A 246 3.36 1.09 -0.30
N LYS A 247 3.96 0.80 -1.46
CA LYS A 247 4.01 1.71 -2.62
C LYS A 247 3.58 1.06 -3.93
N SER A 248 2.84 -0.05 -3.87
CA SER A 248 2.49 -0.84 -5.06
C SER A 248 3.73 -1.22 -5.87
N TYR A 249 4.78 -1.70 -5.19
CA TYR A 249 6.05 -2.01 -5.83
C TYR A 249 5.91 -3.08 -6.91
N ASP A 250 6.69 -2.97 -7.98
CA ASP A 250 6.71 -3.98 -9.03
C ASP A 250 7.28 -5.30 -8.50
N VAL A 251 6.53 -6.38 -8.70
CA VAL A 251 6.95 -7.75 -8.38
C VAL A 251 6.94 -8.55 -9.69
N PRO A 252 8.05 -9.17 -10.09
CA PRO A 252 8.11 -9.95 -11.32
C PRO A 252 7.16 -11.15 -11.33
N ASP A 253 6.67 -11.51 -12.52
CA ASP A 253 5.92 -12.74 -12.74
C ASP A 253 6.94 -13.90 -12.77
N SER A 254 6.85 -14.86 -11.83
CA SER A 254 7.83 -15.97 -11.59
C SER A 254 8.85 -15.73 -10.47
N VAL A 255 8.39 -15.21 -9.34
CA VAL A 255 9.13 -15.18 -8.07
C VAL A 255 8.56 -16.20 -7.09
N MET A 256 9.29 -16.50 -6.02
CA MET A 256 8.83 -17.47 -5.03
C MET A 256 7.55 -17.00 -4.33
N TRP A 257 7.53 -15.75 -3.88
CA TRP A 257 6.41 -15.12 -3.17
C TRP A 257 5.79 -14.00 -3.99
N THR A 258 4.72 -14.36 -4.71
CA THR A 258 3.85 -13.37 -5.37
C THR A 258 2.84 -12.82 -4.37
N ARG A 259 2.27 -11.64 -4.63
CA ARG A 259 1.13 -11.10 -3.86
C ARG A 259 0.01 -12.12 -3.67
N LYS A 260 -0.36 -12.80 -4.76
CA LYS A 260 -1.38 -13.85 -4.74
C LYS A 260 -1.03 -14.96 -3.76
N LYS A 261 0.21 -15.48 -3.80
CA LYS A 261 0.66 -16.53 -2.87
C LYS A 261 0.66 -16.05 -1.42
N LEU A 262 1.05 -14.80 -1.16
CA LEU A 262 1.03 -14.21 0.18
C LEU A 262 -0.41 -14.06 0.70
N VAL A 263 -1.34 -13.60 -0.15
CA VAL A 263 -2.78 -13.55 0.20
C VAL A 263 -3.31 -14.95 0.51
N GLU A 264 -3.04 -15.93 -0.34
CA GLU A 264 -3.43 -17.33 -0.13
C GLU A 264 -2.86 -17.88 1.19
N ALA A 265 -1.56 -17.68 1.45
CA ALA A 265 -0.91 -18.12 2.68
C ALA A 265 -1.52 -17.46 3.94
N ILE A 266 -1.86 -16.16 3.89
CA ILE A 266 -2.55 -15.50 5.00
C ILE A 266 -3.94 -16.11 5.21
N LEU A 267 -4.70 -16.40 4.14
CA LEU A 267 -6.02 -17.01 4.24
C LEU A 267 -5.97 -18.46 4.78
N ASP A 268 -4.93 -19.22 4.41
CA ASP A 268 -4.74 -20.60 4.85
C ASP A 268 -4.32 -20.70 6.33
N ASN A 269 -3.68 -19.66 6.87
CA ASN A 269 -3.32 -19.55 8.29
C ASN A 269 -4.48 -19.10 9.21
N ARG A 270 -5.73 -19.09 8.71
CA ARG A 270 -6.91 -18.74 9.54
C ARG A 270 -7.18 -19.79 10.62
N THR A 271 -7.59 -19.31 11.78
CA THR A 271 -8.00 -20.18 12.90
C THR A 271 -9.41 -20.71 12.69
N LYS A 272 -9.76 -21.81 13.36
CA LYS A 272 -11.11 -22.40 13.29
C LYS A 272 -12.20 -21.43 13.75
N ASP A 273 -11.88 -20.56 14.70
CA ASP A 273 -12.75 -19.51 15.22
C ASP A 273 -12.70 -18.20 14.43
N LYS A 274 -12.25 -18.28 13.17
CA LYS A 274 -12.44 -17.28 12.11
C LYS A 274 -11.61 -16.00 12.23
N GLY A 275 -10.55 -15.99 13.04
CA GLY A 275 -9.52 -14.95 13.03
C GLY A 275 -8.16 -15.49 12.57
N TRP A 276 -7.09 -14.90 13.09
CA TRP A 276 -5.72 -15.30 12.85
C TRP A 276 -4.93 -15.35 14.15
N ASP A 277 -3.90 -16.18 14.16
CA ASP A 277 -3.02 -16.41 15.30
C ASP A 277 -1.65 -16.83 14.78
N PHE A 278 -0.60 -16.57 15.54
CA PHE A 278 0.76 -16.96 15.18
C PHE A 278 0.89 -18.49 15.08
N ALA A 279 0.29 -19.23 16.02
CA ALA A 279 0.32 -20.69 16.04
C ALA A 279 -0.87 -21.35 15.29
N GLY A 280 -1.81 -20.55 14.78
CA GLY A 280 -2.99 -21.04 14.06
C GLY A 280 -4.03 -21.76 14.94
N ILE A 281 -3.97 -21.62 16.27
CA ILE A 281 -4.82 -22.39 17.18
C ILE A 281 -6.14 -21.67 17.44
N LYS A 282 -6.05 -20.42 17.93
CA LYS A 282 -7.20 -19.62 18.37
C LYS A 282 -6.93 -18.17 18.07
N ALA A 283 -7.90 -17.47 17.49
CA ALA A 283 -7.72 -16.09 17.05
C ALA A 283 -7.16 -15.19 18.16
N ASP A 284 -6.10 -14.49 17.80
CA ASP A 284 -5.38 -13.51 18.59
C ASP A 284 -5.69 -12.10 18.03
N PRO A 285 -5.96 -11.09 18.88
CA PRO A 285 -6.31 -9.76 18.41
C PRO A 285 -5.19 -9.08 17.61
N ASP A 286 -3.92 -9.26 17.97
CA ASP A 286 -2.79 -8.66 17.25
C ASP A 286 -2.71 -9.22 15.85
N MET A 287 -2.63 -10.56 15.72
CA MET A 287 -2.50 -11.19 14.41
C MET A 287 -3.74 -11.03 13.55
N THR A 288 -4.93 -11.04 14.14
CA THR A 288 -6.17 -10.75 13.40
C THR A 288 -6.16 -9.31 12.89
N GLY A 289 -5.79 -8.33 13.73
CA GLY A 289 -5.66 -6.94 13.31
C GLY A 289 -4.63 -6.76 12.18
N MET A 290 -3.46 -7.36 12.30
CA MET A 290 -2.41 -7.28 11.28
C MET A 290 -2.81 -7.94 9.96
N ALA A 291 -3.48 -9.10 9.99
CA ALA A 291 -4.00 -9.75 8.79
C ALA A 291 -5.04 -8.87 8.08
N LEU A 292 -5.92 -8.19 8.83
CA LEU A 292 -6.88 -7.23 8.26
C LEU A 292 -6.18 -6.06 7.54
N ILE A 293 -5.04 -5.58 8.06
CA ILE A 293 -4.24 -4.55 7.39
C ILE A 293 -3.69 -5.08 6.05
N ALA A 294 -3.07 -6.25 6.07
CA ALA A 294 -2.45 -6.86 4.88
C ALA A 294 -3.47 -7.18 3.78
N LEU A 295 -4.67 -7.63 4.16
CA LEU A 295 -5.73 -8.02 3.22
C LEU A 295 -6.58 -6.84 2.71
N ALA A 296 -6.51 -5.67 3.34
CA ALA A 296 -7.33 -4.51 2.99
C ALA A 296 -7.28 -4.11 1.48
N PRO A 297 -6.14 -4.16 0.77
CA PRO A 297 -6.09 -3.88 -0.67
C PRO A 297 -6.89 -4.86 -1.53
N TYR A 298 -7.11 -6.08 -1.04
CA TYR A 298 -7.74 -7.20 -1.75
C TYR A 298 -9.20 -7.43 -1.36
N LYS A 299 -9.81 -6.53 -0.56
CA LYS A 299 -11.18 -6.66 -0.03
C LYS A 299 -12.32 -6.73 -1.07
N ASN A 300 -12.02 -6.57 -2.35
CA ASN A 300 -12.98 -6.75 -3.45
C ASN A 300 -13.03 -8.20 -3.96
N GLU A 301 -12.07 -9.04 -3.59
CA GLU A 301 -12.10 -10.47 -3.86
C GLU A 301 -13.03 -11.16 -2.86
N ALA A 302 -13.95 -11.99 -3.34
CA ALA A 302 -15.04 -12.52 -2.53
C ALA A 302 -14.57 -13.29 -1.28
N GLU A 303 -13.56 -14.15 -1.43
CA GLU A 303 -13.01 -14.93 -0.32
C GLU A 303 -12.25 -14.06 0.68
N VAL A 304 -11.49 -13.07 0.21
CA VAL A 304 -10.79 -12.11 1.07
C VAL A 304 -11.80 -11.26 1.83
N LYS A 305 -12.84 -10.75 1.16
CA LYS A 305 -13.90 -9.97 1.80
C LYS A 305 -14.59 -10.76 2.90
N LYS A 306 -14.95 -12.02 2.62
CA LYS A 306 -15.56 -12.91 3.60
C LYS A 306 -14.64 -13.14 4.81
N ALA A 307 -13.35 -13.36 4.57
CA ALA A 307 -12.38 -13.52 5.64
C ALA A 307 -12.23 -12.26 6.50
N ILE A 308 -12.19 -11.08 5.87
CA ILE A 308 -12.18 -9.78 6.55
C ILE A 308 -13.43 -9.61 7.41
N ASP A 309 -14.63 -9.82 6.86
CA ASP A 309 -15.91 -9.64 7.56
C ASP A 309 -16.00 -10.58 8.78
N GLU A 310 -15.61 -11.85 8.62
CA GLU A 310 -15.56 -12.83 9.70
C GLU A 310 -14.52 -12.47 10.77
N GLY A 311 -13.32 -11.98 10.38
CA GLY A 311 -12.28 -11.51 11.29
C GLY A 311 -12.69 -10.29 12.10
N VAL A 312 -13.34 -9.32 11.46
CA VAL A 312 -13.91 -8.13 12.12
C VAL A 312 -14.96 -8.53 13.15
N LYS A 313 -15.85 -9.48 12.81
CA LYS A 313 -16.81 -10.03 13.78
C LYS A 313 -16.09 -10.68 14.95
N LYS A 314 -15.06 -11.50 14.67
CA LYS A 314 -14.28 -12.16 15.70
C LYS A 314 -13.61 -11.17 16.65
N LEU A 315 -13.08 -10.05 16.15
CA LEU A 315 -12.53 -8.99 16.99
C LEU A 315 -13.60 -8.37 17.92
N SER A 316 -14.81 -8.11 17.42
CA SER A 316 -15.92 -7.62 18.26
C SER A 316 -16.28 -8.62 19.38
N ASP A 317 -16.20 -9.92 19.09
CA ASP A 317 -16.42 -11.01 20.07
C ASP A 317 -15.26 -11.13 21.09
N LEU A 318 -14.01 -10.85 20.68
CA LEU A 318 -12.81 -10.89 21.54
C LEU A 318 -12.65 -9.64 22.43
N GLN A 319 -13.34 -8.54 22.09
CA GLN A 319 -13.22 -7.29 22.83
C GLN A 319 -13.72 -7.43 24.27
N THR A 320 -12.91 -7.01 25.23
CA THR A 320 -13.20 -7.12 26.65
C THR A 320 -14.26 -6.12 27.12
N GLU A 321 -14.78 -6.28 28.33
CA GLU A 321 -15.72 -5.33 28.95
C GLU A 321 -15.16 -3.90 29.10
N ASN A 322 -13.84 -3.74 29.02
CA ASN A 322 -13.16 -2.43 29.04
C ASN A 322 -13.04 -1.78 27.66
N ALA A 323 -13.67 -2.36 26.63
CA ALA A 323 -13.48 -2.00 25.22
C ALA A 323 -12.03 -2.19 24.71
N ALA A 324 -11.23 -2.99 25.42
CA ALA A 324 -9.84 -3.32 25.10
C ALA A 324 -9.72 -4.75 24.54
N PHE A 325 -8.48 -5.22 24.37
CA PHE A 325 -8.18 -6.55 23.83
C PHE A 325 -7.09 -7.20 24.68
N SER A 326 -7.25 -8.51 24.92
CA SER A 326 -6.28 -9.31 25.67
C SER A 326 -5.54 -10.26 24.75
N CYS A 327 -4.23 -10.33 24.91
CA CYS A 327 -3.38 -11.38 24.40
C CYS A 327 -2.85 -12.16 25.61
N TYR A 328 -2.97 -13.50 25.61
CA TYR A 328 -2.64 -14.36 26.76
C TYR A 328 -3.22 -13.85 28.11
N ASP A 329 -4.51 -13.51 28.10
CA ASP A 329 -5.27 -13.01 29.27
C ASP A 329 -4.81 -11.66 29.84
N LEU A 330 -3.94 -10.94 29.12
CA LEU A 330 -3.46 -9.62 29.51
C LEU A 330 -3.91 -8.54 28.53
N GLU A 331 -4.73 -7.61 29.01
CA GLU A 331 -5.09 -6.42 28.24
C GLU A 331 -3.86 -5.53 28.05
N ASN A 332 -3.51 -5.26 26.79
CA ASN A 332 -2.33 -4.46 26.45
C ASN A 332 -2.62 -3.43 25.35
N CYS A 333 -1.72 -2.46 25.24
CA CYS A 333 -1.84 -1.34 24.31
C CYS A 333 -1.68 -1.79 22.86
N GLU A 334 -0.74 -2.70 22.58
CA GLU A 334 -0.40 -3.15 21.24
C GLU A 334 -1.57 -3.87 20.56
N SER A 335 -2.23 -4.79 21.26
CA SER A 335 -3.41 -5.51 20.76
C SER A 335 -4.51 -4.56 20.29
N ILE A 336 -4.88 -3.58 21.12
CA ILE A 336 -5.92 -2.60 20.74
C ILE A 336 -5.47 -1.71 19.57
N CYS A 337 -4.17 -1.38 19.49
CA CYS A 337 -3.62 -0.61 18.38
C CYS A 337 -3.71 -1.37 17.05
N GLN A 338 -3.32 -2.65 17.03
CA GLN A 338 -3.42 -3.50 15.84
C GLN A 338 -4.87 -3.63 15.35
N VAL A 339 -5.82 -3.79 16.28
CA VAL A 339 -7.23 -3.84 15.91
C VAL A 339 -7.72 -2.51 15.35
N ILE A 340 -7.41 -1.38 15.98
CA ILE A 340 -7.79 -0.05 15.45
C ILE A 340 -7.24 0.14 14.03
N MET A 341 -5.96 -0.18 13.81
CA MET A 341 -5.33 -0.05 12.49
C MET A 341 -5.98 -0.99 11.46
N GLY A 342 -6.25 -2.24 11.81
CA GLY A 342 -6.91 -3.21 10.92
C GLY A 342 -8.34 -2.83 10.54
N LEU A 343 -9.12 -2.29 11.49
CA LEU A 343 -10.45 -1.77 11.22
C LEU A 343 -10.38 -0.54 10.29
N CYS A 344 -9.53 0.44 10.63
CA CYS A 344 -9.38 1.65 9.83
C CYS A 344 -8.91 1.33 8.41
N ALA A 345 -7.95 0.42 8.22
CA ALA A 345 -7.47 -0.02 6.91
C ALA A 345 -8.60 -0.52 6.00
N ASN A 346 -9.64 -1.11 6.60
CA ASN A 346 -10.81 -1.62 5.89
C ASN A 346 -11.95 -0.59 5.75
N GLY A 347 -11.79 0.61 6.30
CA GLY A 347 -12.80 1.68 6.30
C GLY A 347 -13.85 1.51 7.39
N ILE A 348 -13.53 0.76 8.45
CA ILE A 348 -14.43 0.50 9.58
C ILE A 348 -14.05 1.41 10.74
N ASP A 349 -15.05 2.07 11.32
CA ASP A 349 -14.83 3.00 12.41
C ASP A 349 -14.76 2.26 13.76
N PRO A 350 -13.64 2.37 14.51
CA PRO A 350 -13.44 1.69 15.78
C PRO A 350 -14.35 2.23 16.92
N THR A 351 -15.19 3.23 16.61
CA THR A 351 -16.18 3.80 17.53
C THR A 351 -17.63 3.39 17.24
N GLU A 352 -17.86 2.56 16.21
CA GLU A 352 -19.18 1.97 15.91
C GLU A 352 -19.71 1.10 17.06
N ASP A 353 -21.04 0.96 17.16
CA ASP A 353 -21.72 0.28 18.28
C ASP A 353 -21.20 -1.13 18.59
N ARG A 354 -20.82 -1.90 17.57
CA ARG A 354 -20.26 -3.26 17.73
C ARG A 354 -18.90 -3.29 18.46
N PHE A 355 -18.23 -2.14 18.59
CA PHE A 355 -16.96 -1.97 19.30
C PHE A 355 -17.08 -1.10 20.57
N VAL A 356 -18.32 -0.81 21.00
CA VAL A 356 -18.59 -0.08 22.24
C VAL A 356 -18.95 -1.07 23.35
N LYS A 357 -18.23 -0.99 24.47
CA LYS A 357 -18.47 -1.83 25.66
C LYS A 357 -18.62 -0.93 26.87
N ASN A 358 -19.65 -1.13 27.69
CA ASN A 358 -19.90 -0.33 28.89
C ASN A 358 -19.83 1.19 28.66
N LYS A 359 -20.39 1.66 27.53
CA LYS A 359 -20.38 3.07 27.06
C LYS A 359 -18.99 3.64 26.74
N LYS A 360 -17.96 2.79 26.64
CA LYS A 360 -16.60 3.16 26.25
C LYS A 360 -16.30 2.67 24.82
N THR A 361 -15.64 3.52 24.05
CA THR A 361 -15.11 3.19 22.73
C THR A 361 -13.69 2.60 22.83
N MET A 362 -13.19 2.02 21.75
CA MET A 362 -11.78 1.60 21.66
C MET A 362 -10.82 2.77 21.87
N ILE A 363 -11.18 3.99 21.45
CA ILE A 363 -10.33 5.18 21.68
C ILE A 363 -10.30 5.56 23.16
N ASP A 364 -11.44 5.46 23.87
CA ASP A 364 -11.48 5.64 25.32
C ASP A 364 -10.56 4.63 26.02
N ALA A 365 -10.62 3.36 25.60
CA ALA A 365 -9.81 2.29 26.13
C ALA A 365 -8.31 2.50 25.86
N LEU A 366 -7.93 2.88 24.63
CA LEU A 366 -6.54 3.16 24.27
C LEU A 366 -5.95 4.28 25.14
N MET A 367 -6.71 5.34 25.40
CA MET A 367 -6.25 6.46 26.24
C MET A 367 -5.97 6.05 27.69
N THR A 368 -6.49 4.91 28.17
CA THR A 368 -6.16 4.41 29.51
C THR A 368 -4.75 3.82 29.64
N PHE A 369 -4.07 3.56 28.52
CA PHE A 369 -2.66 3.15 28.48
C PHE A 369 -1.69 4.35 28.42
N LYS A 370 -2.21 5.57 28.23
CA LYS A 370 -1.40 6.78 28.14
C LYS A 370 -0.71 7.07 29.47
N THR A 371 0.59 7.36 29.41
CA THR A 371 1.42 7.68 30.57
C THR A 371 1.49 9.18 30.83
N ALA A 372 1.87 9.56 32.06
CA ALA A 372 1.98 10.96 32.47
C ALA A 372 3.04 11.75 31.68
N ASP A 373 4.09 11.06 31.19
CA ASP A 373 5.14 11.63 30.36
C ASP A 373 4.78 11.71 28.86
N GLY A 374 3.51 11.44 28.50
CA GLY A 374 2.98 11.67 27.15
C GLY A 374 3.11 10.48 26.18
N GLY A 375 3.70 9.36 26.60
CA GLY A 375 3.73 8.12 25.82
C GLY A 375 2.58 7.17 26.16
N PHE A 376 2.77 5.91 25.80
CA PHE A 376 1.88 4.79 26.15
C PHE A 376 2.66 3.69 26.83
N SER A 377 1.96 2.93 27.67
CA SER A 377 2.48 1.80 28.42
C SER A 377 1.93 0.50 27.86
N HIS A 378 2.72 -0.58 27.90
CA HIS A 378 2.27 -1.91 27.47
C HIS A 378 1.00 -2.33 28.24
N ILE A 379 1.02 -2.17 29.56
CA ILE A 379 -0.15 -2.39 30.43
C ILE A 379 -0.47 -1.13 31.22
N ARG A 380 -1.73 -0.99 31.64
CA ARG A 380 -2.17 0.19 32.39
C ARG A 380 -1.34 0.43 33.63
N LYS A 381 -1.08 1.71 33.92
CA LYS A 381 -0.34 2.18 35.10
C LYS A 381 1.11 1.64 35.16
N SER A 382 1.69 1.16 34.06
CA SER A 382 3.13 0.90 33.99
C SER A 382 3.91 2.08 33.41
N LYS A 383 5.23 1.92 33.32
CA LYS A 383 6.10 2.89 32.65
C LYS A 383 5.80 2.94 31.15
N LYS A 384 6.17 4.06 30.53
CA LYS A 384 6.16 4.22 29.09
C LYS A 384 6.97 3.10 28.43
N ASP A 385 6.40 2.54 27.37
CA ASP A 385 7.00 1.55 26.49
C ASP A 385 7.07 2.13 25.07
N SER A 386 8.23 1.96 24.41
CA SER A 386 8.45 2.54 23.09
C SER A 386 7.54 1.92 22.03
N LYS A 387 7.38 0.59 22.03
CA LYS A 387 6.54 -0.12 21.06
C LYS A 387 5.07 0.23 21.24
N ALA A 388 4.58 0.25 22.48
CA ALA A 388 3.22 0.68 22.78
C ALA A 388 2.97 2.12 22.31
N THR A 389 3.94 3.02 22.54
CA THR A 389 3.85 4.42 22.12
C THR A 389 3.79 4.57 20.60
N GLU A 390 4.68 3.89 19.88
CA GLU A 390 4.73 3.91 18.41
C GLU A 390 3.41 3.39 17.80
N GLN A 391 2.92 2.24 18.26
CA GLN A 391 1.69 1.66 17.74
C GLN A 391 0.46 2.50 18.09
N ALA A 392 0.42 3.12 19.27
CA ALA A 392 -0.66 4.03 19.65
C ALA A 392 -0.74 5.25 18.73
N VAL A 393 0.40 5.85 18.38
CA VAL A 393 0.41 6.97 17.41
C VAL A 393 -0.08 6.54 16.05
N LEU A 394 0.38 5.39 15.54
CA LEU A 394 -0.08 4.86 14.25
C LEU A 394 -1.59 4.57 14.25
N ALA A 395 -2.11 3.96 15.31
CA ALA A 395 -3.54 3.70 15.49
C ALA A 395 -4.37 4.99 15.55
N LEU A 396 -3.92 5.98 16.31
CA LEU A 396 -4.59 7.28 16.41
C LEU A 396 -4.56 8.06 15.10
N GLN A 397 -3.44 7.99 14.36
CA GLN A 397 -3.32 8.58 13.03
C GLN A 397 -4.26 7.88 12.02
N ALA A 398 -4.39 6.56 12.10
CA ALA A 398 -5.32 5.80 11.27
C ALA A 398 -6.78 6.22 11.55
N TYR A 399 -7.15 6.31 12.83
CA TYR A 399 -8.46 6.80 13.26
C TYR A 399 -8.74 8.23 12.79
N LYS A 400 -7.78 9.15 13.00
CA LYS A 400 -7.86 10.53 12.50
C LYS A 400 -8.07 10.56 10.99
N ASN A 401 -7.28 9.82 10.23
CA ASN A 401 -7.39 9.78 8.78
C ASN A 401 -8.76 9.26 8.32
N LEU A 402 -9.28 8.21 8.96
CA LEU A 402 -10.61 7.70 8.67
C LEU A 402 -11.69 8.77 8.91
N LYS A 403 -11.65 9.44 10.06
CA LYS A 403 -12.62 10.49 10.42
C LYS A 403 -12.54 11.71 9.51
N GLU A 404 -11.34 12.06 9.06
CA GLU A 404 -11.12 13.16 8.13
C GLU A 404 -11.26 12.76 6.65
N ASN A 405 -11.75 11.55 6.34
CA ASN A 405 -11.87 10.99 4.99
C ASN A 405 -10.55 11.00 4.16
N LYS A 406 -9.42 10.96 4.85
CA LYS A 406 -8.08 10.83 4.25
C LYS A 406 -7.78 9.37 3.93
N SER A 407 -6.62 9.15 3.30
CA SER A 407 -6.13 7.79 3.04
C SER A 407 -6.10 6.95 4.32
N VAL A 408 -6.84 5.84 4.30
CA VAL A 408 -6.88 4.85 5.38
C VAL A 408 -5.73 3.83 5.33
N LYS A 409 -4.81 4.00 4.36
CA LYS A 409 -3.63 3.14 4.23
C LYS A 409 -2.69 3.34 5.42
N ILE A 410 -2.42 2.25 6.14
CA ILE A 410 -1.60 2.26 7.35
C ILE A 410 -0.11 2.34 7.03
N TYR A 411 0.37 1.81 5.90
CA TYR A 411 1.79 1.81 5.55
C TYR A 411 2.06 2.41 4.17
#